data_AF-A0AA37I7M3-F1
#
_entry.id   AF-A0AA37I7M3-F1
#
_cell.length_a   1.000
_cell.length_b   1.000
_cell.length_c   1.000
_cell.angle_alpha   90.00
_cell.angle_beta   90.00
_cell.angle_gamma   90.00
#
_symmetry.space_group_name_H-M   'P 1'
#
loop_
_entity.id
_entity.type
_entity.pdbx_description
1 polymer ?
#
loop_
_entity_poly.entity_id
_entity_poly.type
_entity_poly.pdbx_seq_one_letter_code
_entity_poly.pdbx_strand_id
1 'polypeptide(L)'
;MKTVWITAFDKEKDAARVAAVSQLLKRYGLATQGHFWVDEPAKLAWRAGLDALNAARADLWLILADDAALAKPSIRYGLSLFAASLREARGLGFPMVLSGAAGIESMPALLGGATVLVENHPSWPAKIVARANLAKAGDPQDHRFEVVGEEQLGQWFAIGPREGEWQGVVFGVHGGGATIDFQAVGPRGKLPEKTVLEFAQEGLTLQVGEREFTAWAVRNRLGADDVYYARVKGAPESILFMPYTEDSEASATILPLV
;
A
#
# COMPACT_ATOMS: atom_id res chain seq x y z
N MET A 1 23.47 -12.47 5.34
CA MET A 1 22.33 -13.15 5.98
C MET A 1 21.07 -12.40 5.60
N LYS A 2 19.99 -13.08 5.25
CA LYS A 2 18.71 -12.44 4.87
C LYS A 2 17.97 -11.92 6.11
N THR A 3 17.34 -10.76 6.02
CA THR A 3 16.61 -10.11 7.13
C THR A 3 15.11 -10.18 6.89
N VAL A 4 14.37 -10.74 7.85
CA VAL A 4 12.90 -10.72 7.88
C VAL A 4 12.43 -9.58 8.78
N TRP A 5 11.59 -8.70 8.25
CA TRP A 5 10.91 -7.67 9.02
C TRP A 5 9.58 -8.21 9.56
N ILE A 6 9.42 -8.21 10.88
CA ILE A 6 8.24 -8.72 11.57
C ILE A 6 7.36 -7.54 11.99
N THR A 7 6.11 -7.54 11.55
CA THR A 7 5.05 -6.70 12.10
C THR A 7 4.14 -7.55 12.98
N ALA A 8 4.00 -7.18 14.25
CA ALA A 8 2.99 -7.72 15.17
C ALA A 8 2.11 -6.57 15.69
N PHE A 9 1.06 -6.82 16.47
CA PHE A 9 0.06 -5.79 16.76
C PHE A 9 0.01 -5.42 18.24
N ASP A 10 -0.27 -6.38 19.11
CA ASP A 10 -0.44 -6.12 20.53
C ASP A 10 0.86 -6.48 21.25
N LYS A 11 1.63 -5.48 21.71
CA LYS A 11 2.93 -5.71 22.34
C LYS A 11 2.86 -6.63 23.55
N GLU A 12 1.81 -6.51 24.36
CA GLU A 12 1.68 -7.30 25.59
C GLU A 12 1.36 -8.76 25.27
N LYS A 13 0.53 -8.99 24.24
CA LYS A 13 0.14 -10.35 23.83
C LYS A 13 1.16 -11.02 22.91
N ASP A 14 1.73 -10.27 21.97
CA ASP A 14 2.54 -10.80 20.87
C ASP A 14 4.03 -10.86 21.20
N ALA A 15 4.53 -10.23 22.27
CA ALA A 15 5.97 -10.20 22.56
C ALA A 15 6.60 -11.60 22.66
N ALA A 16 5.93 -12.53 23.34
CA ALA A 16 6.39 -13.91 23.45
C ALA A 16 6.38 -14.64 22.09
N ARG A 17 5.34 -14.42 21.29
CA ARG A 17 5.21 -14.96 19.93
C ARG A 17 6.31 -14.45 19.01
N VAL A 18 6.58 -13.13 19.01
CA VAL A 18 7.65 -12.50 18.23
C VAL A 18 9.03 -13.04 18.63
N ALA A 19 9.28 -13.22 19.92
CA ALA A 19 10.54 -13.79 20.41
C ALA A 19 10.72 -15.26 19.96
N ALA A 20 9.67 -16.07 20.08
CA ALA A 20 9.70 -17.47 19.65
C ALA A 20 9.90 -17.62 18.14
N VAL A 21 9.18 -16.83 17.33
CA VAL A 21 9.35 -16.76 15.87
C VAL A 21 10.76 -16.31 15.51
N SER A 22 11.28 -15.29 16.17
CA SER A 22 12.65 -14.79 15.94
C SER A 22 13.70 -15.87 16.20
N GLN A 23 13.61 -16.59 17.33
CA GLN A 23 14.52 -17.68 17.65
C GLN A 23 14.37 -18.85 16.66
N LEU A 24 13.16 -19.13 16.20
CA LEU A 24 12.92 -20.13 15.17
C LEU A 24 13.60 -19.74 13.85
N LEU A 25 13.31 -18.56 13.30
CA LEU A 25 13.87 -18.11 12.02
C LEU A 25 15.41 -17.98 12.08
N LYS A 26 15.97 -17.60 13.23
CA LYS A 26 17.43 -17.58 13.45
C LYS A 26 18.07 -18.97 13.28
N ARG A 27 17.42 -20.05 13.74
CA ARG A 27 17.89 -21.43 13.52
C ARG A 27 17.92 -21.82 12.05
N TYR A 28 17.10 -21.16 11.23
CA TYR A 28 17.06 -21.33 9.78
C TYR A 28 17.95 -20.32 9.01
N GLY A 29 18.83 -19.60 9.70
CA GLY A 29 19.80 -18.70 9.07
C GLY A 29 19.22 -17.35 8.62
N LEU A 30 18.11 -16.91 9.23
CA LEU A 30 17.53 -15.59 8.98
C LEU A 30 17.77 -14.64 10.16
N ALA A 31 18.07 -13.38 9.86
CA ALA A 31 17.99 -12.29 10.83
C ALA A 31 16.52 -11.85 10.97
N THR A 32 16.14 -11.38 12.15
CA THR A 32 14.83 -10.75 12.37
C THR A 32 14.97 -9.37 12.96
N GLN A 33 14.18 -8.44 12.45
CA GLN A 33 13.93 -7.11 12.99
C GLN A 33 12.43 -6.84 12.89
N GLY A 34 11.91 -5.77 13.48
CA GLY A 34 10.48 -5.53 13.41
C GLY A 34 9.97 -4.43 14.33
N HIS A 35 8.65 -4.28 14.33
CA HIS A 35 7.94 -3.35 15.20
C HIS A 35 6.57 -3.92 15.60
N PHE A 36 5.98 -3.29 16.61
CA PHE A 36 4.56 -3.44 16.93
C PHE A 36 3.77 -2.33 16.24
N TRP A 37 2.70 -2.72 15.58
CA TRP A 37 1.85 -1.84 14.80
C TRP A 37 1.17 -0.80 15.69
N VAL A 38 1.13 0.44 15.21
CA VAL A 38 0.41 1.55 15.85
C VAL A 38 -0.79 1.88 14.98
N ASP A 39 -1.99 1.58 15.48
CA ASP A 39 -3.24 1.74 14.74
C ASP A 39 -3.74 3.20 14.77
N GLU A 40 -2.97 4.08 14.14
CA GLU A 40 -3.31 5.50 14.00
C GLU A 40 -3.16 5.94 12.54
N PRO A 41 -4.01 5.44 11.61
CA PRO A 41 -3.92 5.76 10.19
C PRO A 41 -4.08 7.27 9.92
N ALA A 42 -4.89 7.98 10.73
CA ALA A 42 -5.05 9.43 10.64
C ALA A 42 -3.75 10.21 10.92
N LYS A 43 -2.83 9.63 11.71
CA LYS A 43 -1.50 10.20 11.97
C LYS A 43 -0.40 9.56 11.12
N LEU A 44 -0.78 8.73 10.15
CA LEU A 44 0.14 8.04 9.24
C LEU A 44 1.20 7.20 9.99
N ALA A 45 0.84 6.63 11.14
CA ALA A 45 1.78 5.94 12.02
C ALA A 45 2.47 4.72 11.35
N TRP A 46 1.85 4.16 10.31
CA TRP A 46 2.41 3.09 9.49
C TRP A 46 3.75 3.47 8.80
N ARG A 47 3.99 4.76 8.55
CA ARG A 47 5.20 5.26 7.88
C ARG A 47 6.48 4.90 8.62
N ALA A 48 6.48 5.07 9.94
CA ALA A 48 7.67 4.79 10.75
C ALA A 48 8.10 3.32 10.61
N GLY A 49 7.13 2.40 10.51
CA GLY A 49 7.40 0.99 10.24
C GLY A 49 7.97 0.74 8.84
N LEU A 50 7.49 1.47 7.82
CA LEU A 50 7.98 1.38 6.44
C LEU A 50 9.41 1.90 6.31
N ASP A 51 9.69 3.07 6.89
CA ASP A 51 11.02 3.68 6.89
C ASP A 51 12.03 2.77 7.59
N ALA A 52 11.65 2.21 8.75
CA ALA A 52 12.50 1.28 9.48
C ALA A 52 12.74 -0.04 8.72
N LEU A 53 11.73 -0.58 8.04
CA LEU A 53 11.86 -1.76 7.18
C LEU A 53 12.86 -1.49 6.04
N ASN A 54 12.73 -0.35 5.37
CA ASN A 54 13.61 0.05 4.27
C ASN A 54 15.05 0.30 4.76
N ALA A 55 15.22 0.99 5.89
CA ALA A 55 16.52 1.22 6.50
C ALA A 55 17.21 -0.09 6.91
N ALA A 56 16.45 -1.05 7.44
CA ALA A 56 16.93 -2.40 7.76
C ALA A 56 17.28 -3.23 6.52
N ARG A 57 16.94 -2.75 5.31
CA ARG A 57 17.06 -3.48 4.04
C ARG A 57 16.45 -4.87 4.12
N ALA A 58 15.29 -4.99 4.77
CA ALA A 58 14.64 -6.28 4.94
C ALA A 58 14.37 -6.93 3.59
N ASP A 59 14.58 -8.24 3.52
CA ASP A 59 14.39 -9.07 2.32
C ASP A 59 12.97 -9.62 2.20
N LEU A 60 12.22 -9.62 3.32
CA LEU A 60 10.85 -10.12 3.40
C LEU A 60 10.10 -9.38 4.50
N TRP A 61 8.83 -9.08 4.26
CA TRP A 61 7.90 -8.59 5.28
C TRP A 61 7.00 -9.73 5.77
N LEU A 62 7.09 -10.04 7.06
CA LEU A 62 6.28 -11.04 7.76
C LEU A 62 5.29 -10.33 8.69
N ILE A 63 4.01 -10.55 8.47
CA ILE A 63 2.92 -9.97 9.24
C ILE A 63 2.36 -11.06 10.14
N LEU A 64 2.48 -10.90 11.45
CA LEU A 64 1.92 -11.79 12.46
C LEU A 64 0.58 -11.20 12.92
N ALA A 65 -0.48 -11.40 12.13
CA ALA A 65 -1.82 -10.93 12.46
C ALA A 65 -2.71 -12.07 12.94
N ASP A 66 -3.52 -11.82 13.95
CA ASP A 66 -4.66 -12.67 14.30
C ASP A 66 -5.95 -12.13 13.68
N ASP A 67 -7.03 -12.90 13.80
CA ASP A 67 -8.33 -12.52 13.23
C ASP A 67 -8.88 -11.24 13.89
N ALA A 68 -8.56 -11.00 15.17
CA ALA A 68 -9.00 -9.80 15.89
C ALA A 68 -8.32 -8.53 15.35
N ALA A 69 -7.04 -8.59 14.98
CA ALA A 69 -6.34 -7.50 14.32
C ALA A 69 -6.91 -7.27 12.92
N LEU A 70 -7.08 -8.33 12.12
CA LEU A 70 -7.57 -8.22 10.74
C LEU A 70 -9.05 -7.86 10.65
N ALA A 71 -9.85 -8.08 11.69
CA ALA A 71 -11.23 -7.63 11.74
C ALA A 71 -11.35 -6.08 11.74
N LYS A 72 -10.31 -5.37 12.19
CA LYS A 72 -10.31 -3.90 12.26
C LYS A 72 -10.07 -3.28 10.87
N PRO A 73 -11.02 -2.47 10.34
CA PRO A 73 -10.83 -1.79 9.06
C PRO A 73 -9.62 -0.87 9.01
N SER A 74 -9.30 -0.19 10.13
CA SER A 74 -8.14 0.70 10.26
C SER A 74 -6.80 -0.03 10.07
N ILE A 75 -6.71 -1.26 10.59
CA ILE A 75 -5.55 -2.14 10.40
C ILE A 75 -5.44 -2.56 8.93
N ARG A 76 -6.52 -3.04 8.32
CA ARG A 76 -6.51 -3.45 6.91
C ARG A 76 -6.13 -2.29 6.00
N TYR A 77 -6.71 -1.11 6.25
CA TYR A 77 -6.37 0.13 5.57
C TYR A 77 -4.88 0.43 5.66
N GLY A 78 -4.34 0.53 6.87
CA GLY A 78 -2.93 0.90 7.06
C GLY A 78 -1.96 -0.15 6.50
N LEU A 79 -2.28 -1.44 6.60
CA LEU A 79 -1.50 -2.51 5.97
C LEU A 79 -1.55 -2.44 4.44
N SER A 80 -2.69 -2.07 3.85
CA SER A 80 -2.81 -1.84 2.40
C SER A 80 -1.91 -0.69 1.95
N LEU A 81 -1.93 0.45 2.65
CA LEU A 81 -1.06 1.58 2.30
C LEU A 81 0.42 1.24 2.45
N PHE A 82 0.78 0.54 3.53
CA PHE A 82 2.13 0.05 3.75
C PHE A 82 2.57 -0.85 2.57
N ALA A 83 1.74 -1.82 2.19
CA ALA A 83 2.03 -2.74 1.09
C ALA A 83 2.22 -2.03 -0.25
N ALA A 84 1.34 -1.06 -0.57
CA ALA A 84 1.44 -0.25 -1.78
C ALA A 84 2.77 0.52 -1.85
N SER A 85 3.07 1.25 -0.79
CA SER A 85 4.30 2.05 -0.67
C SER A 85 5.55 1.17 -0.75
N LEU A 86 5.52 0.01 -0.10
CA LEU A 86 6.63 -0.95 -0.11
C LEU A 86 6.90 -1.51 -1.51
N ARG A 87 5.85 -1.79 -2.30
CA ARG A 87 6.00 -2.30 -3.67
C ARG A 87 6.61 -1.29 -4.62
N GLU A 88 6.27 -0.01 -4.51
CA GLU A 88 6.92 1.01 -5.33
C GLU A 88 8.38 1.22 -4.91
N ALA A 89 8.66 1.19 -3.60
CA ALA A 89 10.02 1.37 -3.09
C ALA A 89 10.95 0.16 -3.35
N ARG A 90 10.43 -1.06 -3.33
CA ARG A 90 11.22 -2.31 -3.35
C ARG A 90 10.97 -3.20 -4.57
N GLY A 91 10.05 -2.80 -5.43
CA GLY A 91 9.60 -3.56 -6.59
C GLY A 91 8.34 -4.37 -6.32
N LEU A 92 7.51 -4.53 -7.36
CA LEU A 92 6.20 -5.19 -7.32
C LEU A 92 6.25 -6.64 -6.79
N GLY A 93 7.39 -7.31 -6.91
CA GLY A 93 7.60 -8.68 -6.47
C GLY A 93 8.16 -8.84 -5.06
N PHE A 94 8.25 -7.76 -4.27
CA PHE A 94 8.79 -7.81 -2.91
C PHE A 94 8.05 -8.86 -2.05
N PRO A 95 8.77 -9.79 -1.39
CA PRO A 95 8.13 -10.87 -0.64
C PRO A 95 7.36 -10.37 0.59
N MET A 96 6.05 -10.64 0.60
CA MET A 96 5.15 -10.38 1.73
C MET A 96 4.50 -11.68 2.18
N VAL A 97 4.50 -11.93 3.48
CA VAL A 97 3.94 -13.12 4.11
C VAL A 97 2.99 -12.70 5.21
N LEU A 98 1.76 -13.20 5.17
CA LEU A 98 0.80 -13.10 6.27
C LEU A 98 0.78 -14.42 7.02
N SER A 99 1.17 -14.39 8.30
CA SER A 99 1.09 -15.54 9.21
C SER A 99 -0.19 -15.45 10.02
N GLY A 100 -1.17 -16.27 9.67
CA GLY A 100 -2.50 -16.27 10.29
C GLY A 100 -3.48 -17.17 9.55
N ALA A 101 -4.66 -17.35 10.14
CA ALA A 101 -5.78 -18.11 9.56
C ALA A 101 -6.72 -17.22 8.74
N ALA A 102 -6.22 -16.12 8.19
CA ALA A 102 -7.04 -15.11 7.53
C ALA A 102 -7.86 -15.74 6.39
N GLY A 103 -9.19 -15.64 6.50
CA GLY A 103 -10.09 -15.83 5.37
C GLY A 103 -9.88 -14.71 4.34
N ILE A 104 -10.30 -14.95 3.09
CA ILE A 104 -10.16 -13.99 1.99
C ILE A 104 -10.83 -12.64 2.34
N GLU A 105 -11.94 -12.66 3.08
CA GLU A 105 -12.73 -11.47 3.43
C GLU A 105 -12.04 -10.51 4.40
N SER A 106 -11.11 -10.98 5.23
CA SER A 106 -10.35 -10.15 6.18
C SER A 106 -8.95 -9.81 5.69
N MET A 107 -8.62 -10.22 4.45
CA MET A 107 -7.34 -9.93 3.83
C MET A 107 -7.27 -8.45 3.48
N PRO A 108 -6.23 -7.70 3.92
CA PRO A 108 -6.07 -6.33 3.48
C PRO A 108 -6.00 -6.25 1.95
N ALA A 109 -6.79 -5.36 1.37
CA ALA A 109 -7.03 -5.30 -0.06
C ALA A 109 -5.76 -5.26 -0.92
N LEU A 110 -4.77 -4.44 -0.52
CA LEU A 110 -3.52 -4.31 -1.27
C LEU A 110 -2.45 -5.31 -0.83
N LEU A 111 -2.76 -6.26 0.04
CA LEU A 111 -1.91 -7.44 0.26
C LEU A 111 -2.24 -8.60 -0.71
N GLY A 112 -3.13 -8.40 -1.69
CA GLY A 112 -3.35 -9.33 -2.80
C GLY A 112 -2.03 -9.74 -3.46
N GLY A 113 -1.67 -11.03 -3.38
CA GLY A 113 -0.38 -11.58 -3.82
C GLY A 113 0.61 -11.93 -2.70
N ALA A 114 0.33 -11.55 -1.45
CA ALA A 114 1.09 -12.03 -0.29
C ALA A 114 0.87 -13.53 -0.08
N THR A 115 1.91 -14.22 0.38
CA THR A 115 1.79 -15.63 0.73
C THR A 115 1.16 -15.76 2.12
N VAL A 116 -0.03 -16.35 2.21
CA VAL A 116 -0.64 -16.70 3.49
C VAL A 116 -0.07 -18.02 3.98
N LEU A 117 0.47 -18.05 5.19
CA LEU A 117 1.02 -19.23 5.81
C LEU A 117 0.38 -19.47 7.19
N VAL A 118 -0.03 -20.71 7.44
CA VAL A 118 -0.53 -21.11 8.77
C VAL A 118 0.65 -21.31 9.70
N GLU A 119 0.68 -20.52 10.77
CA GLU A 119 1.70 -20.62 11.82
C GLU A 119 1.70 -22.02 12.44
N ASN A 120 2.87 -22.50 12.84
CA ASN A 120 3.09 -23.85 13.41
C ASN A 120 2.94 -25.03 12.43
N HIS A 121 2.60 -24.80 11.14
CA HIS A 121 2.75 -25.86 10.15
C HIS A 121 4.24 -26.26 10.02
N PRO A 122 4.60 -27.56 9.96
CA PRO A 122 6.02 -27.98 9.98
C PRO A 122 6.89 -27.35 8.88
N SER A 123 6.30 -27.04 7.72
CA SER A 123 7.00 -26.38 6.61
C SER A 123 7.03 -24.85 6.68
N TRP A 124 6.41 -24.23 7.70
CA TRP A 124 6.30 -22.77 7.81
C TRP A 124 7.65 -22.06 7.81
N PRO A 125 8.67 -22.46 8.61
CA PRO A 125 9.97 -21.78 8.60
C PRO A 125 10.67 -21.94 7.25
N ALA A 126 10.62 -23.14 6.67
CA ALA A 126 11.23 -23.43 5.37
C ALA A 126 10.60 -22.61 4.24
N LYS A 127 9.29 -22.39 4.27
CA LYS A 127 8.60 -21.52 3.30
C LYS A 127 9.01 -20.06 3.43
N ILE A 128 9.21 -19.55 4.65
CA ILE A 128 9.73 -18.18 4.87
C ILE A 128 11.16 -18.05 4.34
N VAL A 129 12.03 -19.02 4.62
CA VAL A 129 13.40 -19.06 4.06
C VAL A 129 13.37 -19.04 2.54
N ALA A 130 12.54 -19.88 1.94
CA ALA A 130 12.39 -19.93 0.48
C ALA A 130 11.95 -18.57 -0.07
N ARG A 131 10.97 -17.91 0.57
CA ARG A 131 10.47 -16.59 0.15
C ARG A 131 11.51 -15.48 0.32
N ALA A 132 12.27 -15.46 1.42
CA ALA A 132 13.32 -14.47 1.66
C ALA A 132 14.50 -14.57 0.65
N ASN A 133 14.68 -15.75 0.03
CA ASN A 133 15.70 -15.98 -0.99
C ASN A 133 15.16 -15.89 -2.42
N LEU A 134 13.83 -15.79 -2.61
CA LEU A 134 13.23 -15.73 -3.93
C LEU A 134 13.28 -14.30 -4.45
N ALA A 135 14.07 -14.08 -5.50
CA ALA A 135 13.89 -12.92 -6.36
C ALA A 135 12.70 -13.20 -7.30
N LYS A 136 11.57 -12.53 -7.09
CA LYS A 136 10.42 -12.62 -7.99
C LYS A 136 10.21 -11.27 -8.66
N ALA A 137 10.07 -11.26 -9.98
CA ALA A 137 9.49 -10.11 -10.67
C ALA A 137 8.01 -10.04 -10.32
N GLY A 138 7.51 -8.87 -9.91
CA GLY A 138 6.07 -8.69 -9.72
C GLY A 138 5.35 -8.77 -11.06
N ASP A 139 4.03 -8.98 -10.99
CA ASP A 139 3.22 -8.96 -12.20
C ASP A 139 3.27 -7.54 -12.80
N PRO A 140 3.52 -7.40 -14.12
CA PRO A 140 3.56 -6.09 -14.76
C PRO A 140 2.26 -5.33 -14.53
N GLN A 141 2.37 -4.04 -14.26
CA GLN A 141 1.23 -3.14 -14.14
C GLN A 141 1.44 -1.97 -15.10
N ASP A 142 0.39 -1.58 -15.81
CA ASP A 142 0.47 -0.48 -16.78
C ASP A 142 0.54 0.89 -16.10
N HIS A 143 0.22 0.93 -14.80
CA HIS A 143 0.23 2.12 -13.96
C HIS A 143 1.14 1.94 -12.73
N ARG A 144 1.54 3.08 -12.19
CA ARG A 144 2.19 3.24 -10.89
C ARG A 144 1.14 3.59 -9.86
N PHE A 145 1.33 3.09 -8.66
CA PHE A 145 0.50 3.45 -7.53
C PHE A 145 1.34 3.50 -6.25
N GLU A 146 1.54 4.71 -5.74
CA GLU A 146 2.28 4.97 -4.52
C GLU A 146 1.39 5.70 -3.51
N VAL A 147 1.64 5.45 -2.22
CA VAL A 147 1.06 6.23 -1.14
C VAL A 147 2.20 6.95 -0.43
N VAL A 148 2.21 8.27 -0.52
CA VAL A 148 3.19 9.12 0.14
C VAL A 148 2.54 9.74 1.36
N GLY A 149 2.89 9.26 2.54
CA GLY A 149 2.52 9.95 3.76
C GLY A 149 3.56 11.03 4.07
N GLU A 150 3.12 12.23 4.45
CA GLU A 150 3.98 13.29 4.98
C GLU A 150 3.39 13.91 6.24
N GLU A 151 4.21 14.13 7.28
CA GLU A 151 3.71 14.43 8.63
C GLU A 151 3.00 15.79 8.65
N GLN A 152 3.57 16.76 7.95
CA GLN A 152 3.04 18.11 7.85
C GLN A 152 2.08 18.28 6.67
N LEU A 153 2.21 17.42 5.64
CA LEU A 153 1.47 17.58 4.37
C LEU A 153 0.34 16.57 4.20
N GLY A 154 0.17 15.61 5.09
CA GLY A 154 -0.91 14.62 5.06
C GLY A 154 -0.64 13.42 4.15
N GLN A 155 -1.71 12.71 3.78
CA GLN A 155 -1.66 11.52 2.94
C GLN A 155 -1.84 11.88 1.47
N TRP A 156 -0.94 11.40 0.62
CA TRP A 156 -0.97 11.62 -0.81
C TRP A 156 -0.99 10.29 -1.56
N PHE A 157 -1.83 10.21 -2.59
CA PHE A 157 -1.80 9.14 -3.57
C PHE A 157 -1.11 9.62 -4.82
N ALA A 158 -0.14 8.86 -5.30
CA ALA A 158 0.66 9.15 -6.47
C ALA A 158 0.36 8.11 -7.56
N ILE A 159 -0.12 8.56 -8.71
CA ILE A 159 -0.48 7.70 -9.86
C ILE A 159 0.05 8.24 -11.17
N GLY A 160 0.36 7.34 -12.10
CA GLY A 160 0.86 7.69 -13.42
C GLY A 160 1.15 6.45 -14.26
N PRO A 161 1.47 6.61 -15.55
CA PRO A 161 1.83 5.49 -16.40
C PRO A 161 3.17 4.86 -15.98
N ARG A 162 3.29 3.52 -16.05
CA ARG A 162 4.63 2.89 -16.03
C ARG A 162 5.34 3.03 -17.35
N GLU A 163 4.57 2.90 -18.44
CA GLU A 163 5.02 3.01 -19.83
C GLU A 163 4.06 3.88 -20.62
N GLY A 164 4.56 4.51 -21.67
CA GLY A 164 3.77 5.41 -22.51
C GLY A 164 3.43 6.72 -21.79
N GLU A 165 2.25 7.24 -22.08
CA GLU A 165 1.85 8.58 -21.70
C GLU A 165 0.34 8.68 -21.48
N TRP A 166 -0.07 9.45 -20.48
CA TRP A 166 -1.46 9.81 -20.23
C TRP A 166 -1.71 11.29 -20.55
N GLN A 167 -2.82 11.59 -21.22
CA GLN A 167 -3.26 12.97 -21.54
C GLN A 167 -4.18 13.52 -20.45
N GLY A 168 -3.71 13.45 -19.20
CA GLY A 168 -4.48 13.81 -18.02
C GLY A 168 -4.84 12.62 -17.15
N VAL A 169 -5.41 12.92 -16.00
CA VAL A 169 -5.77 11.96 -14.96
C VAL A 169 -7.11 12.34 -14.36
N VAL A 170 -7.94 11.34 -14.09
CA VAL A 170 -9.08 11.42 -13.19
C VAL A 170 -8.76 10.57 -11.97
N PHE A 171 -8.93 11.12 -10.77
CA PHE A 171 -8.71 10.42 -9.50
C PHE A 171 -9.90 10.63 -8.58
N GLY A 172 -10.45 9.54 -8.04
CA GLY A 172 -11.62 9.56 -7.17
C GLY A 172 -11.42 8.79 -5.88
N VAL A 173 -12.15 9.21 -4.85
CA VAL A 173 -12.21 8.55 -3.54
C VAL A 173 -13.65 8.13 -3.22
N HIS A 174 -13.80 7.01 -2.53
CA HIS A 174 -15.08 6.49 -2.06
C HIS A 174 -14.97 5.99 -0.62
N GLY A 175 -16.04 6.22 0.17
CA GLY A 175 -16.18 5.70 1.53
C GLY A 175 -15.34 6.41 2.59
N GLY A 176 -15.49 5.98 3.85
CA GLY A 176 -14.67 6.45 4.98
C GLY A 176 -14.68 7.95 5.27
N GLY A 177 -15.66 8.71 4.76
CA GLY A 177 -15.72 10.16 4.86
C GLY A 177 -14.51 10.88 4.22
N ALA A 178 -13.83 10.21 3.29
CA ALA A 178 -12.61 10.71 2.70
C ALA A 178 -12.88 11.80 1.66
N THR A 179 -12.00 12.79 1.60
CA THR A 179 -12.10 13.90 0.64
C THR A 179 -10.75 14.21 0.01
N ILE A 180 -10.78 14.55 -1.28
CA ILE A 180 -9.64 15.15 -1.96
C ILE A 180 -9.65 16.64 -1.61
N ASP A 181 -8.52 17.17 -1.17
CA ASP A 181 -8.41 18.58 -0.79
C ASP A 181 -7.21 19.29 -1.43
N PHE A 182 -6.42 18.57 -2.23
CA PHE A 182 -5.38 19.13 -3.07
C PHE A 182 -5.01 18.15 -4.19
N GLN A 183 -4.61 18.68 -5.35
CA GLN A 183 -4.00 17.89 -6.41
C GLN A 183 -2.78 18.60 -7.00
N ALA A 184 -1.81 17.82 -7.47
CA ALA A 184 -0.58 18.31 -8.07
C ALA A 184 -0.11 17.37 -9.19
N VAL A 185 0.70 17.89 -10.10
CA VAL A 185 1.44 17.12 -11.09
C VAL A 185 2.91 17.49 -10.95
N GLY A 186 3.79 16.49 -10.97
CA GLY A 186 5.21 16.73 -10.82
C GLY A 186 6.06 15.47 -11.00
N PRO A 187 7.38 15.60 -10.81
CA PRO A 187 8.31 14.49 -10.97
C PRO A 187 8.06 13.43 -9.90
N ARG A 188 8.29 12.17 -10.26
CA ARG A 188 8.20 11.04 -9.34
C ARG A 188 9.15 11.18 -8.15
N GLY A 189 8.73 10.63 -7.00
CA GLY A 189 9.59 10.37 -5.85
C GLY A 189 9.69 11.51 -4.83
N LYS A 190 9.09 12.68 -5.10
CA LYS A 190 8.94 13.75 -4.11
C LYS A 190 7.67 14.53 -4.39
N LEU A 191 6.98 14.97 -3.33
CA LEU A 191 5.87 15.91 -3.49
C LEU A 191 6.36 17.21 -4.16
N PRO A 192 5.69 17.68 -5.22
CA PRO A 192 6.12 18.86 -5.94
C PRO A 192 5.97 20.13 -5.10
N GLU A 193 7.02 20.95 -5.07
CA GLU A 193 6.99 22.27 -4.39
C GLU A 193 6.16 23.29 -5.19
N LYS A 194 6.07 23.11 -6.51
CA LYS A 194 5.27 23.90 -7.44
C LYS A 194 4.65 22.98 -8.47
N THR A 195 3.41 23.27 -8.86
CA THR A 195 2.67 22.53 -9.87
C THR A 195 1.92 23.51 -10.76
N VAL A 196 1.76 23.17 -12.04
CA VAL A 196 0.82 23.84 -12.95
C VAL A 196 -0.24 22.81 -13.30
N LEU A 197 -1.50 23.12 -12.99
CA LEU A 197 -2.62 22.23 -13.28
C LEU A 197 -3.31 22.69 -14.55
N GLU A 198 -3.30 21.85 -15.58
CA GLU A 198 -3.96 22.14 -16.84
C GLU A 198 -5.42 21.67 -16.78
N PHE A 199 -6.35 22.60 -16.98
CA PHE A 199 -7.79 22.33 -17.01
C PHE A 199 -8.29 21.54 -15.77
N ALA A 200 -7.88 21.99 -14.58
CA ALA A 200 -8.24 21.35 -13.33
C ALA A 200 -9.75 21.36 -13.08
N GLN A 201 -10.27 20.21 -12.65
CA GLN A 201 -11.65 20.00 -12.24
C GLN A 201 -11.67 19.41 -10.83
N GLU A 202 -12.67 19.81 -10.06
CA GLU A 202 -12.85 19.40 -8.67
C GLU A 202 -14.31 19.00 -8.44
N GLY A 203 -14.52 18.01 -7.56
CA GLY A 203 -15.86 17.62 -7.11
C GLY A 203 -16.72 16.92 -8.18
N LEU A 204 -16.12 16.25 -9.15
CA LEU A 204 -16.83 15.40 -10.11
C LEU A 204 -17.46 14.21 -9.37
N THR A 205 -18.68 13.84 -9.73
CA THR A 205 -19.32 12.62 -9.23
C THR A 205 -19.20 11.54 -10.29
N LEU A 206 -18.58 10.41 -9.95
CA LEU A 206 -18.46 9.24 -10.82
C LEU A 206 -19.19 8.06 -10.20
N GLN A 207 -20.09 7.43 -10.95
CA GLN A 207 -20.79 6.23 -10.53
C GLN A 207 -20.13 5.01 -11.19
N VAL A 208 -19.65 4.06 -10.38
CA VAL A 208 -19.14 2.77 -10.88
C VAL A 208 -19.79 1.63 -10.12
N GLY A 209 -20.68 0.89 -10.82
CA GLY A 209 -21.58 -0.07 -10.18
C GLY A 209 -22.43 0.63 -9.11
N GLU A 210 -22.37 0.12 -7.88
CA GLU A 210 -23.11 0.67 -6.73
C GLU A 210 -22.32 1.73 -5.95
N ARG A 211 -21.07 2.04 -6.34
CA ARG A 211 -20.20 2.98 -5.63
C ARG A 211 -20.20 4.34 -6.31
N GLU A 212 -20.44 5.37 -5.51
CA GLU A 212 -20.26 6.77 -5.89
C GLU A 212 -18.87 7.26 -5.45
N PHE A 213 -18.09 7.80 -6.37
CA PHE A 213 -16.78 8.40 -6.11
C PHE A 213 -16.87 9.92 -6.26
N THR A 214 -16.23 10.65 -5.34
CA THR A 214 -15.91 12.06 -5.54
C THR A 214 -14.53 12.16 -6.17
N ALA A 215 -14.45 12.73 -7.37
CA ALA A 215 -13.26 12.75 -8.21
C ALA A 215 -12.81 14.15 -8.61
N TRP A 216 -11.51 14.30 -8.74
CA TRP A 216 -10.85 15.47 -9.28
C TRP A 216 -10.10 15.06 -10.55
N ALA A 217 -9.89 16.00 -11.46
CA ALA A 217 -9.26 15.72 -12.73
C ALA A 217 -8.35 16.85 -13.20
N VAL A 218 -7.36 16.47 -14.02
CA VAL A 218 -6.46 17.39 -14.72
C VAL A 218 -6.17 16.85 -16.11
N ARG A 219 -5.74 17.73 -17.02
CA ARG A 219 -5.39 17.37 -18.41
C ARG A 219 -3.90 17.49 -18.72
N ASN A 220 -3.07 17.63 -17.68
CA ASN A 220 -1.62 17.60 -17.83
C ASN A 220 -1.18 16.33 -18.56
N ARG A 221 -0.21 16.45 -19.46
CA ARG A 221 0.50 15.31 -20.03
C ARG A 221 1.39 14.67 -18.95
N LEU A 222 1.26 13.36 -18.75
CA LEU A 222 2.10 12.59 -17.82
C LEU A 222 2.88 11.51 -18.58
N GLY A 223 4.21 11.59 -18.58
CA GLY A 223 5.09 10.52 -19.04
C GLY A 223 5.50 9.56 -17.91
N ALA A 224 6.45 8.68 -18.19
CA ALA A 224 6.93 7.67 -17.24
C ALA A 224 7.63 8.24 -15.99
N ASP A 225 8.10 9.49 -16.06
CA ASP A 225 8.78 10.21 -14.97
C ASP A 225 7.86 11.20 -14.23
N ASP A 226 6.65 11.40 -14.72
CA ASP A 226 5.65 12.31 -14.16
C ASP A 226 4.58 11.53 -13.39
N VAL A 227 4.08 12.16 -12.34
CA VAL A 227 3.07 11.57 -11.46
C VAL A 227 2.04 12.62 -11.10
N TYR A 228 0.78 12.19 -11.09
CA TYR A 228 -0.32 12.93 -10.51
C TYR A 228 -0.42 12.59 -9.03
N TYR A 229 -0.50 13.61 -8.21
CA TYR A 229 -0.59 13.55 -6.76
C TYR A 229 -1.97 14.05 -6.33
N ALA A 230 -2.70 13.28 -5.54
CA ALA A 230 -3.91 13.73 -4.85
C ALA A 230 -3.71 13.63 -3.34
N ARG A 231 -3.88 14.76 -2.64
CA ARG A 231 -3.94 14.76 -1.18
C ARG A 231 -5.34 14.37 -0.73
N VAL A 232 -5.41 13.39 0.14
CA VAL A 232 -6.66 12.87 0.66
C VAL A 232 -6.69 12.98 2.17
N LYS A 233 -7.78 13.55 2.68
CA LYS A 233 -8.14 13.51 4.10
C LYS A 233 -9.02 12.30 4.37
N GLY A 234 -8.86 11.70 5.55
CA GLY A 234 -9.61 10.50 5.94
C GLY A 234 -8.99 9.21 5.43
N ALA A 235 -9.75 8.12 5.53
CA ALA A 235 -9.32 6.77 5.14
C ALA A 235 -10.32 6.20 4.13
N PRO A 236 -10.16 6.50 2.82
CA PRO A 236 -11.07 6.00 1.79
C PRO A 236 -11.11 4.46 1.79
N GLU A 237 -12.29 3.91 1.54
CA GLU A 237 -12.48 2.46 1.40
C GLU A 237 -11.97 1.97 0.04
N SER A 238 -12.08 2.82 -0.98
CA SER A 238 -11.49 2.56 -2.29
C SER A 238 -11.14 3.86 -3.00
N ILE A 239 -10.24 3.75 -3.95
CA ILE A 239 -9.90 4.81 -4.89
C ILE A 239 -10.18 4.34 -6.31
N LEU A 240 -10.41 5.32 -7.18
CA LEU A 240 -10.57 5.12 -8.60
C LEU A 240 -9.56 6.00 -9.32
N PHE A 241 -8.99 5.50 -10.41
CA PHE A 241 -8.28 6.35 -11.34
C PHE A 241 -8.31 5.83 -12.77
N MET A 242 -8.12 6.76 -13.69
CA MET A 242 -8.01 6.49 -15.12
C MET A 242 -7.29 7.64 -15.81
N PRO A 243 -6.72 7.41 -17.01
CA PRO A 243 -6.38 8.50 -17.91
C PRO A 243 -7.61 9.38 -18.17
N TYR A 244 -7.41 10.69 -18.29
CA TYR A 244 -8.49 11.60 -18.66
C TYR A 244 -9.02 11.24 -20.06
N THR A 245 -10.34 11.21 -20.21
CA THR A 245 -11.01 11.06 -21.50
C THR A 245 -12.23 11.99 -21.57
N GLU A 246 -12.59 12.41 -22.78
CA GLU A 246 -13.85 13.11 -23.05
C GLU A 246 -14.97 12.12 -23.42
N ASP A 247 -14.65 10.84 -23.58
CA ASP A 247 -15.62 9.79 -23.89
C ASP A 247 -16.54 9.51 -22.69
N SER A 248 -17.82 9.26 -22.98
CA SER A 248 -18.80 8.93 -21.95
C SER A 248 -18.62 7.52 -21.35
N GLU A 249 -17.84 6.67 -22.01
CA GLU A 249 -17.48 5.34 -21.54
C GLU A 249 -15.96 5.22 -21.45
N ALA A 250 -15.46 4.82 -20.27
CA ALA A 250 -14.03 4.68 -20.01
C ALA A 250 -13.76 3.50 -19.08
N SER A 251 -12.60 2.86 -19.25
CA SER A 251 -12.13 1.84 -18.32
C SER A 251 -11.40 2.50 -17.17
N ALA A 252 -11.92 2.33 -15.96
CA ALA A 252 -11.30 2.83 -14.74
C ALA A 252 -10.68 1.70 -13.91
N THR A 253 -9.54 2.00 -13.30
CA THR A 253 -8.94 1.12 -12.29
C THR A 253 -9.54 1.46 -10.94
N ILE A 254 -10.11 0.47 -10.25
CA ILE A 254 -10.58 0.61 -8.87
C ILE A 254 -9.67 -0.19 -7.96
N LEU A 255 -9.09 0.48 -6.97
CA LEU A 255 -8.30 -0.16 -5.93
C LEU A 255 -9.04 -0.11 -4.59
N PRO A 256 -9.49 -1.25 -4.04
CA PRO A 256 -9.93 -1.31 -2.65
C PRO A 256 -8.73 -1.06 -1.72
N LEU A 257 -8.99 -0.39 -0.59
CA LEU A 257 -7.99 -0.08 0.42
C LEU A 257 -8.29 -0.77 1.76
N VAL A 258 -9.54 -1.17 2.00
CA VAL A 258 -10.02 -1.86 3.22
C VAL A 258 -10.45 -3.29 2.91
#